data_AF-A0A8H5HSM8-F1
#
_entry.id   AF-A0A8H5HSM8-F1
#
_cell.length_a   1.000
_cell.length_b   1.000
_cell.length_c   1.000
_cell.angle_alpha   90.00
_cell.angle_beta   90.00
_cell.angle_gamma   90.00
#
_symmetry.space_group_name_H-M   'P 1'
#
loop_
_entity.id
_entity.type
_entity.pdbx_description
1 polymer ?
#
loop_
_entity_poly.entity_id
_entity_poly.type
_entity_poly.pdbx_seq_one_letter_code
_entity_poly.pdbx_strand_id
1 'polypeptide(L)'
;MPTPRYPRMPLTVEYLRYCKRFETLSNVYNLPKPKLSMEGWYKSVLQYPGTDLGGVEYWLLPAEFYLPPHADFQLVHPHADRPSAQGLYKCIYPDCNTPPYKSAQYRNNHFDKIHLGIRFPCQVCGRMFMNPGSVTKHQKENRCPGQEKTTSSAYTHY
;
A
#
# COMPACT_ATOMS: atom_id res chain seq x y z
N MET A 1 0.77 -12.69 -6.74
CA MET A 1 1.21 -12.02 -5.49
C MET A 1 0.33 -10.79 -5.29
N PRO A 2 -0.12 -10.41 -4.08
CA PRO A 2 -0.83 -9.14 -3.95
C PRO A 2 0.22 -8.04 -3.91
N THR A 3 0.66 -7.61 -5.08
CA THR A 3 1.18 -6.25 -5.23
C THR A 3 0.04 -5.29 -4.91
N PRO A 4 0.33 -4.10 -4.36
CA PRO A 4 -0.68 -3.05 -4.31
C PRO A 4 -1.37 -2.93 -5.67
N ARG A 5 -2.71 -2.84 -5.69
CA ARG A 5 -3.49 -2.74 -6.94
C ARG A 5 -3.07 -1.52 -7.75
N TYR A 6 -2.66 -0.47 -7.05
CA TYR A 6 -2.20 0.78 -7.63
C TYR A 6 -0.74 1.07 -7.24
N PRO A 7 0.05 1.72 -8.12
CA PRO A 7 1.43 2.07 -7.80
C PRO A 7 1.52 3.03 -6.60
N ARG A 8 2.51 2.81 -5.71
CA ARG A 8 2.63 3.51 -4.41
C ARG A 8 2.70 5.04 -4.54
N MET A 9 3.42 5.54 -5.55
CA MET A 9 3.60 6.97 -5.76
C MET A 9 2.27 7.66 -6.15
N PRO A 10 1.60 7.30 -7.26
CA PRO A 10 0.23 7.75 -7.57
C PRO A 10 -0.74 7.57 -6.40
N LEU A 11 -0.69 6.43 -5.71
CA LEU A 11 -1.57 6.16 -4.58
C LEU A 11 -1.36 7.16 -3.42
N THR A 12 -0.12 7.52 -3.12
CA THR A 12 0.22 8.52 -2.10
C THR A 12 -0.29 9.89 -2.51
N VAL A 13 -0.07 10.28 -3.76
CA VAL A 13 -0.54 11.55 -4.32
C VAL A 13 -2.06 11.68 -4.18
N GLU A 14 -2.80 10.66 -4.56
CA GLU A 14 -4.28 10.67 -4.51
C GLU A 14 -4.81 10.67 -3.08
N TYR A 15 -4.16 9.96 -2.15
CA TYR A 15 -4.50 10.04 -0.73
C TYR A 15 -4.32 11.45 -0.16
N LEU A 16 -3.20 12.12 -0.48
CA LEU A 16 -2.95 13.48 -0.01
C LEU A 16 -3.94 14.48 -0.63
N ARG A 17 -4.33 14.29 -1.89
CA ARG A 17 -5.39 15.09 -2.53
C ARG A 17 -6.72 14.90 -1.80
N TYR A 18 -7.09 13.65 -1.52
CA TYR A 18 -8.27 13.32 -0.72
C TYR A 18 -8.26 14.04 0.64
N CYS A 19 -7.16 13.96 1.39
CA CYS A 19 -7.03 14.64 2.68
C CYS A 19 -7.21 16.15 2.54
N LYS A 20 -6.54 16.78 1.56
CA LYS A 20 -6.62 18.22 1.34
C LYS A 20 -8.04 18.68 1.00
N ARG A 21 -8.74 17.92 0.15
CA ARG A 21 -10.11 18.23 -0.23
C ARG A 21 -11.06 18.13 0.95
N PHE A 22 -10.93 17.08 1.76
CA PHE A 22 -11.75 16.92 2.95
C PHE A 22 -11.48 18.01 4.01
N GLU A 23 -10.25 18.50 4.14
CA GLU A 23 -9.96 19.68 4.96
C GLU A 23 -10.71 20.92 4.44
N THR A 24 -10.71 21.14 3.12
CA THR A 24 -11.47 22.24 2.50
C THR A 24 -12.98 22.09 2.74
N LEU A 25 -13.54 20.91 2.51
CA LEU A 25 -14.97 20.64 2.78
C LEU A 25 -15.33 20.82 4.26
N SER A 26 -14.46 20.37 5.16
CA SER A 26 -14.61 20.56 6.61
C SER A 26 -14.67 22.05 6.96
N ASN A 27 -13.81 22.86 6.36
CA ASN A 27 -13.79 24.31 6.60
C ASN A 27 -14.99 25.05 5.98
N VAL A 28 -15.43 24.67 4.78
CA VAL A 28 -16.53 25.35 4.07
C VAL A 28 -17.90 24.97 4.63
N TYR A 29 -18.10 23.69 4.95
CA TYR A 29 -19.40 23.14 5.30
C TYR A 29 -19.50 22.70 6.77
N ASN A 30 -18.49 22.98 7.60
CA ASN A 30 -18.39 22.52 8.99
C ASN A 30 -18.54 20.99 9.15
N LEU A 31 -18.11 20.24 8.13
CA LEU A 31 -18.14 18.78 8.18
C LEU A 31 -17.04 18.24 9.11
N PRO A 32 -17.22 17.04 9.70
CA PRO A 32 -16.16 16.38 10.44
C PRO A 32 -14.92 16.18 9.55
N LYS A 33 -13.73 16.49 10.07
CA LYS A 33 -12.45 16.25 9.39
C LYS A 33 -12.34 14.78 8.92
N PRO A 34 -11.60 14.52 7.83
CA PRO A 34 -11.45 13.15 7.32
C PRO A 34 -10.81 12.28 8.40
N LYS A 35 -11.52 11.23 8.81
CA LYS A 35 -11.11 10.32 9.90
C LYS A 35 -10.28 9.13 9.43
N LEU A 36 -10.13 8.92 8.13
CA LEU A 36 -9.52 7.70 7.60
C LEU A 36 -8.01 7.86 7.52
N SER A 37 -7.29 6.91 8.14
CA SER A 37 -5.87 6.69 7.84
C SER A 37 -5.70 6.25 6.38
N MET A 38 -4.47 6.30 5.87
CA MET A 38 -4.16 5.78 4.53
C MET A 38 -4.62 4.32 4.36
N GLU A 39 -4.51 3.50 5.40
CA GLU A 39 -5.03 2.12 5.39
C GLU A 39 -6.56 2.08 5.19
N GLY A 40 -7.30 2.88 5.96
CA GLY A 40 -8.77 2.92 5.87
C GLY A 40 -9.26 3.48 4.53
N TRP A 41 -8.60 4.53 4.06
CA TRP A 41 -8.85 5.09 2.73
C TRP A 41 -8.55 4.06 1.64
N TYR A 42 -7.39 3.41 1.68
CA TYR A 42 -6.99 2.42 0.67
C TYR A 42 -7.96 1.22 0.61
N LYS A 43 -8.47 0.74 1.75
CA LYS A 43 -9.51 -0.31 1.79
C LYS A 43 -10.81 0.12 1.10
N SER A 44 -11.15 1.41 1.14
CA SER A 44 -12.28 1.96 0.39
C SER A 44 -11.96 2.00 -1.10
N VAL A 45 -10.77 2.50 -1.47
CA VAL A 45 -10.30 2.54 -2.86
C VAL A 45 -10.23 1.15 -3.51
N LEU A 46 -9.99 0.08 -2.75
CA LEU A 46 -10.01 -1.29 -3.31
C LEU A 46 -11.39 -1.71 -3.84
N GLN A 47 -12.48 -1.09 -3.38
CA GLN A 47 -13.85 -1.32 -3.88
C GLN A 47 -14.18 -0.48 -5.12
N TYR A 48 -13.32 0.47 -5.49
CA TYR A 48 -13.49 1.26 -6.70
C TYR A 48 -13.37 0.35 -7.95
N PRO A 49 -14.35 0.40 -8.87
CA PRO A 49 -14.34 -0.47 -10.06
C PRO A 49 -13.33 -0.05 -11.13
N GLY A 50 -12.84 1.20 -11.11
CA GLY A 50 -11.93 1.69 -12.14
C GLY A 50 -10.53 1.09 -12.10
N THR A 51 -9.86 1.14 -13.24
CA THR A 51 -8.54 0.52 -13.47
C THR A 51 -7.37 1.42 -13.06
N ASP A 52 -7.58 2.73 -12.99
CA ASP A 52 -6.62 3.73 -12.53
C ASP A 52 -7.16 4.48 -11.31
N LEU A 53 -6.52 5.58 -10.91
CA LEU A 53 -6.96 6.39 -9.76
C LEU A 53 -7.77 7.64 -10.15
N GLY A 54 -7.90 7.96 -11.44
CA GLY A 54 -8.45 9.23 -11.92
C GLY A 54 -9.92 9.46 -11.54
N GLY A 55 -10.69 8.39 -11.36
CA GLY A 55 -12.10 8.47 -10.94
C GLY A 55 -12.35 8.17 -9.45
N VAL A 56 -11.31 7.86 -8.67
CA VAL A 56 -11.46 7.51 -7.23
C VAL A 56 -12.08 8.66 -6.44
N GLU A 57 -11.67 9.89 -6.74
CA GLU A 57 -12.14 11.09 -6.07
C GLU A 57 -13.65 11.30 -6.25
N TYR A 58 -14.15 11.19 -7.48
CA TYR A 58 -15.58 11.27 -7.81
C TYR A 58 -16.39 10.11 -7.25
N TRP A 59 -15.76 8.94 -7.10
CA TRP A 59 -16.43 7.77 -6.54
C TRP A 59 -16.56 7.84 -5.01
N LEU A 60 -15.58 8.42 -4.33
CA LEU A 60 -15.60 8.59 -2.86
C LEU A 60 -16.46 9.77 -2.41
N LEU A 61 -16.62 10.79 -3.23
CA LEU A 61 -17.35 12.02 -2.90
C LEU A 61 -18.68 12.11 -3.66
N PRO A 62 -19.81 12.35 -2.99
CA PRO A 62 -21.07 12.66 -3.66
C PRO A 62 -20.93 13.86 -4.60
N ALA A 63 -21.65 13.83 -5.73
CA ALA A 63 -21.60 14.86 -6.77
C ALA A 63 -21.94 16.28 -6.25
N GLU A 64 -22.67 16.36 -5.14
CA GLU A 64 -23.07 17.59 -4.45
C GLU A 64 -21.88 18.34 -3.80
N PHE A 65 -20.74 17.66 -3.60
CA PHE A 65 -19.53 18.22 -2.99
C PHE A 65 -18.43 18.53 -4.01
N TYR A 66 -18.81 18.88 -5.24
CA TYR A 66 -17.85 19.25 -6.29
C TYR A 66 -17.11 20.55 -5.92
N LEU A 67 -15.92 20.41 -5.35
CA LEU A 67 -14.94 21.49 -5.25
C LEU A 67 -14.11 21.59 -6.55
N PRO A 68 -13.73 22.82 -6.95
CA PRO A 68 -12.85 23.02 -8.09
C PRO A 68 -11.52 22.27 -7.92
N PRO A 69 -10.83 21.93 -9.03
CA PRO A 69 -9.52 21.32 -8.96
C PRO A 69 -8.56 22.16 -8.10
N HIS A 70 -7.82 21.52 -7.20
CA HIS A 70 -6.81 22.20 -6.41
C HIS A 70 -5.62 22.57 -7.31
N ALA A 71 -5.65 23.77 -7.90
CA ALA A 71 -4.62 24.27 -8.80
C ALA A 71 -3.21 24.27 -8.18
N ASP A 72 -3.12 24.45 -6.86
CA ASP A 72 -1.85 24.52 -6.11
C ASP A 72 -1.48 23.22 -5.37
N PHE A 73 -2.12 22.09 -5.71
CA PHE A 73 -1.83 20.83 -5.03
C PHE A 73 -0.40 20.34 -5.32
N GLN A 74 0.43 20.25 -4.27
CA GLN A 74 1.80 19.74 -4.39
C GLN A 74 1.81 18.22 -4.57
N LEU A 75 2.25 17.78 -5.74
CA LEU A 75 2.46 16.37 -6.05
C LEU A 75 3.72 15.85 -5.34
N VAL A 76 3.67 14.61 -4.86
CA VAL A 76 4.89 13.88 -4.52
C VAL A 76 5.64 13.63 -5.83
N HIS A 77 6.83 14.21 -5.96
CA HIS A 77 7.60 14.12 -7.20
C HIS A 77 8.03 12.68 -7.50
N PRO A 78 8.03 12.24 -8.77
CA PRO A 78 8.49 10.90 -9.16
C PRO A 78 9.90 10.56 -8.67
N HIS A 79 10.77 11.57 -8.52
CA HIS A 79 12.12 11.40 -7.98
C HIS A 79 12.16 10.89 -6.55
N ALA A 80 11.09 11.02 -5.76
CA ALA A 80 11.03 10.46 -4.41
C ALA A 80 11.03 8.92 -4.38
N ASP A 81 10.79 8.26 -5.53
CA ASP A 81 10.94 6.80 -5.64
C ASP A 81 12.41 6.36 -5.86
N ARG A 82 13.31 7.30 -6.17
CA ARG A 82 14.71 7.03 -6.49
C ARG A 82 15.58 6.97 -5.22
N PRO A 83 16.72 6.26 -5.26
CA PRO A 83 17.69 6.34 -4.18
C PRO A 83 18.27 7.76 -4.06
N SER A 84 18.69 8.12 -2.85
CA SER A 84 19.48 9.33 -2.59
C SER A 84 20.88 9.21 -3.21
N ALA A 85 21.65 10.29 -3.16
CA ALA A 85 23.05 10.30 -3.59
C ALA A 85 23.90 9.23 -2.88
N GLN A 86 23.55 8.85 -1.66
CA GLN A 86 24.20 7.79 -0.88
C GLN A 86 23.70 6.37 -1.22
N GLY A 87 22.84 6.22 -2.23
CA GLY A 87 22.26 4.93 -2.61
C GLY A 87 21.14 4.44 -1.68
N LEU A 88 20.60 5.32 -0.81
CA LEU A 88 19.58 4.95 0.18
C LEU A 88 18.17 5.37 -0.26
N TYR A 89 17.18 4.55 0.04
CA TYR A 89 15.78 4.76 -0.33
C TYR A 89 15.00 5.32 0.84
N LYS A 90 14.44 6.52 0.72
CA LYS A 90 13.51 7.08 1.71
C LYS A 90 12.09 6.57 1.48
N CYS A 91 11.26 6.58 2.52
CA CYS A 91 9.83 6.33 2.35
C CYS A 91 9.20 7.44 1.49
N ILE A 92 8.26 7.06 0.62
CA ILE A 92 7.56 7.98 -0.28
C ILE A 92 6.45 8.75 0.47
N TYR A 93 5.91 8.18 1.53
CA TYR A 93 4.85 8.81 2.31
C TYR A 93 5.40 10.06 3.02
N PRO A 94 4.82 11.25 2.83
CA PRO A 94 5.24 12.45 3.53
C PRO A 94 5.20 12.26 5.05
N ASP A 95 6.11 12.93 5.76
CA ASP A 95 6.21 12.88 7.23
C ASP A 95 6.52 11.49 7.82
N CYS A 96 6.85 10.51 6.97
CA CYS A 96 7.37 9.23 7.45
C CYS A 96 8.84 9.39 7.87
N ASN A 97 9.06 9.52 9.18
CA ASN A 97 10.37 9.73 9.79
C ASN A 97 11.21 8.45 9.95
N THR A 98 10.87 7.36 9.26
CA THR A 98 11.70 6.15 9.32
C THR A 98 13.06 6.37 8.66
N PRO A 99 14.16 5.80 9.22
CA PRO A 99 15.46 5.87 8.59
C PRO A 99 15.46 5.36 7.14
N PRO A 100 16.34 5.88 6.27
CA PRO A 100 16.45 5.41 4.89
C PRO A 100 16.83 3.93 4.80
N TYR A 101 16.34 3.25 3.77
CA TYR A 101 16.57 1.83 3.53
C TYR A 101 17.69 1.61 2.52
N LYS A 102 18.46 0.53 2.66
CA LYS A 102 19.50 0.15 1.70
C LYS A 102 18.98 -0.41 0.36
N SER A 103 17.67 -0.61 0.21
CA SER A 103 17.08 -1.09 -1.05
C SER A 103 15.62 -0.65 -1.19
N ALA A 104 15.15 -0.55 -2.43
CA ALA A 104 13.75 -0.30 -2.75
C ALA A 104 12.82 -1.37 -2.14
N GLN A 105 13.22 -2.64 -2.13
CA GLN A 105 12.40 -3.73 -1.60
C GLN A 105 12.10 -3.55 -0.10
N TYR A 106 13.10 -3.20 0.70
CA TYR A 106 12.90 -2.96 2.14
C TYR A 106 11.98 -1.76 2.38
N ARG A 107 12.16 -0.66 1.63
CA ARG A 107 11.27 0.49 1.71
C ARG A 107 9.83 0.15 1.29
N ASN A 108 9.65 -0.63 0.24
CA ASN A 108 8.33 -1.05 -0.24
C ASN A 108 7.62 -1.95 0.77
N ASN A 109 8.35 -2.91 1.39
CA ASN A 109 7.81 -3.72 2.48
C ASN A 109 7.37 -2.86 3.67
N HIS A 110 8.15 -1.83 4.02
CA HIS A 110 7.74 -0.86 5.04
C HIS A 110 6.45 -0.15 4.64
N PHE A 111 6.39 0.39 3.42
CA PHE A 111 5.23 1.13 2.95
C PHE A 111 3.95 0.28 2.96
N ASP A 112 4.02 -0.92 2.41
CA ASP A 112 2.89 -1.85 2.36
C ASP A 112 2.41 -2.21 3.78
N LYS A 113 3.34 -2.43 4.71
CA LYS A 113 3.02 -2.83 6.08
C LYS A 113 2.44 -1.69 6.91
N ILE A 114 3.06 -0.51 6.83
CA ILE A 114 2.83 0.61 7.76
C ILE A 114 1.79 1.59 7.22
N HIS A 115 1.79 1.86 5.91
CA HIS A 115 0.89 2.84 5.31
C HIS A 115 -0.34 2.18 4.67
N LEU A 116 -0.19 1.01 4.04
CA LEU A 116 -1.31 0.30 3.41
C LEU A 116 -1.96 -0.79 4.29
N GLY A 117 -1.35 -1.14 5.42
CA GLY A 117 -1.84 -2.21 6.29
C GLY A 117 -1.80 -3.61 5.67
N ILE A 118 -1.10 -3.80 4.53
CA ILE A 118 -1.04 -5.08 3.82
C ILE A 118 -0.31 -6.13 4.68
N ARG A 119 -0.89 -7.33 4.73
CA ARG A 119 -0.32 -8.52 5.35
C ARG A 119 -0.45 -9.70 4.40
N PHE A 120 0.49 -10.63 4.50
CA PHE A 120 0.57 -11.79 3.61
C PHE A 120 0.19 -13.06 4.39
N PRO A 121 -1.03 -13.57 4.25
CA PRO A 121 -1.42 -14.82 4.90
C PRO A 121 -0.77 -16.01 4.22
N CYS A 122 -0.28 -16.95 5.02
CA CYS A 122 -0.01 -18.30 4.55
C CYS A 122 -1.35 -18.97 4.20
N GLN A 123 -1.49 -19.44 2.96
CA GLN A 123 -2.74 -20.06 2.49
C GLN A 123 -3.04 -21.41 3.16
N VAL A 124 -2.03 -22.02 3.78
CA VAL A 124 -2.15 -23.33 4.45
C VAL A 124 -2.60 -23.17 5.90
N CYS A 125 -1.96 -22.29 6.67
CA CYS A 125 -2.21 -22.16 8.12
C CYS A 125 -2.82 -20.82 8.54
N GLY A 126 -3.08 -19.90 7.60
CA GLY A 126 -3.64 -18.58 7.87
C GLY A 126 -2.70 -17.58 8.56
N ARG A 127 -1.50 -17.99 8.99
CA ARG A 127 -0.57 -17.10 9.71
C ARG A 127 -0.19 -15.90 8.84
N MET A 128 -0.24 -14.70 9.42
CA MET A 128 0.06 -13.44 8.75
C MET A 128 1.56 -13.10 8.78
N PHE A 129 2.10 -12.67 7.65
CA PHE A 129 3.49 -12.26 7.51
C PHE A 129 3.61 -10.84 6.95
N MET A 130 4.80 -10.24 7.14
CA MET A 130 5.07 -8.86 6.71
C MET A 130 5.38 -8.72 5.22
N ASN A 131 5.86 -9.79 4.58
CA ASN A 131 6.20 -9.80 3.15
C ASN A 131 6.11 -11.23 2.58
N PRO A 132 6.06 -11.39 1.25
CA PRO A 132 5.95 -12.70 0.60
C PRO A 132 7.13 -13.64 0.89
N GLY A 133 8.36 -13.12 0.90
CA GLY A 133 9.56 -13.92 1.18
C GLY A 133 9.52 -14.60 2.55
N SER A 134 8.90 -13.95 3.54
CA SER A 134 8.68 -14.53 4.87
C SER A 134 7.68 -15.69 4.85
N VAL A 135 6.63 -15.61 4.02
CA VAL A 135 5.67 -16.71 3.81
C VAL A 135 6.38 -17.89 3.16
N THR A 136 7.14 -17.64 2.09
CA THR A 136 7.89 -18.67 1.38
C THR A 136 8.89 -19.37 2.29
N LYS A 137 9.63 -18.63 3.11
CA LYS A 137 10.56 -19.20 4.09
C LYS A 137 9.84 -20.04 5.14
N HIS A 138 8.74 -19.53 5.68
CA HIS A 138 7.91 -20.26 6.65
C HIS A 138 7.42 -21.60 6.10
N GLN A 139 7.02 -21.62 4.84
CA GLN A 139 6.61 -22.83 4.12
C GLN A 139 7.82 -23.75 3.90
N LYS A 140 8.84 -23.31 3.15
CA LYS A 140 9.99 -24.15 2.78
C LYS A 140 10.73 -24.78 3.97
N GLU A 141 10.80 -24.08 5.10
CA GLU A 141 11.49 -24.58 6.30
C GLU A 141 10.58 -25.45 7.19
N ASN A 142 9.45 -25.95 6.67
CA ASN A 142 8.47 -26.77 7.39
C ASN A 142 8.00 -26.15 8.71
N ARG A 143 8.05 -24.80 8.83
CA ARG A 143 7.50 -24.08 9.98
C ARG A 143 5.98 -23.93 9.88
N CYS A 144 5.40 -24.39 8.78
CA CYS A 144 3.97 -24.40 8.54
C CYS A 144 3.35 -25.72 9.02
N PRO A 145 2.43 -25.69 9.99
CA PRO A 145 1.88 -26.90 10.60
C PRO A 145 1.02 -27.74 9.64
N GLY A 146 0.60 -27.20 8.49
CA GLY A 146 -0.26 -27.89 7.52
C GLY A 146 0.44 -28.28 6.21
N GLN A 147 1.78 -28.23 6.13
CA GLN A 147 2.47 -28.77 4.96
C GLN A 147 2.68 -30.27 5.15
N GLU A 148 1.89 -31.08 4.45
CA GLU A 148 2.19 -32.49 4.28
C GLU A 148 3.55 -32.62 3.60
N LYS A 149 4.45 -33.36 4.23
CA LYS A 149 5.79 -33.62 3.72
C LYS A 149 5.63 -34.46 2.44
N THR A 150 5.73 -33.86 1.27
CA THR A 150 6.01 -34.62 0.05
C THR A 150 7.44 -35.13 0.16
N THR A 151 7.63 -36.27 0.82
CA THR A 151 8.81 -37.08 0.61
C THR A 151 8.78 -37.50 -0.86
N SER A 152 9.63 -36.87 -1.68
CA SER A 152 10.02 -37.46 -2.97
C SER A 152 10.64 -38.82 -2.68
N SER A 153 9.81 -39.86 -2.65
CA SER A 153 10.26 -41.23 -2.68
C SER A 153 10.71 -41.49 -4.12
N ALA A 154 11.99 -41.83 -4.25
CA ALA A 154 12.60 -42.28 -5.46
C ALA A 154 11.78 -43.45 -6.04
N TYR A 155 11.25 -43.27 -7.24
CA TYR A 155 10.84 -44.40 -8.08
C TYR A 155 11.94 -44.61 -9.12
N THR A 156 12.95 -45.36 -8.71
CA THR A 156 13.76 -46.16 -9.64
C THR A 156 12.89 -47.36 -9.99
N HIS A 157 12.46 -47.49 -11.23
CA HIS A 157 12.08 -48.79 -11.76
C HIS A 157 12.74 -48.98 -13.12
N TYR A 158 13.37 -50.15 -13.18
CA TYR A 158 14.18 -50.79 -14.20
C TYR A 158 13.70 -50.64 -15.64
#